data_AF-A0A3B9P522-F1
#
_entry.id   AF-A0A3B9P522-F1
#
_cell.length_a   1.000
_cell.length_b   1.000
_cell.length_c   1.000
_cell.angle_alpha   90.00
_cell.angle_beta   90.00
_cell.angle_gamma   90.00
#
_symmetry.space_group_name_H-M   'P 1'
#
loop_
_entity.id
_entity.type
_entity.pdbx_description
1 polymer ?
#
loop_
_entity_poly.entity_id
_entity_poly.type
_entity_poly.pdbx_seq_one_letter_code
_entity_poly.pdbx_strand_id
1 'polypeptide(L)'
;VAMDVVVDSVSVATTFKKTLAEKGIIFCSMSEAIQEHPELVRKHLGTIVPKRDNFYAALNSAVFTDGSFCYIPKGVHCPMELSTYFRINEAGTGQFERTLVVADAGSYVSYLEGCTAPSRDENQLHA
;
A
#
# COMPACT_ATOMS: atom_id res chain seq x y z
N VAL A 1 16.74 1.47 -16.84
CA VAL A 1 15.35 1.94 -16.72
C VAL A 1 14.45 0.79 -17.14
N ALA A 2 13.97 0.01 -16.17
CA ALA A 2 12.97 -1.02 -16.42
C ALA A 2 11.62 -0.40 -16.05
N MET A 3 10.74 -0.27 -17.03
CA MET A 3 9.39 0.24 -16.85
C MET A 3 8.46 -0.96 -16.90
N ASP A 4 7.93 -1.33 -15.74
CA ASP A 4 7.00 -2.45 -15.60
C ASP A 4 5.57 -1.91 -15.65
N VAL A 5 4.78 -2.36 -16.62
CA VAL A 5 3.39 -1.94 -16.79
C VAL A 5 2.51 -2.98 -16.13
N VAL A 6 1.89 -2.58 -15.02
CA VAL A 6 0.96 -3.43 -14.26
C VAL A 6 -0.42 -3.35 -14.91
N VAL A 7 -0.90 -4.50 -15.38
CA VAL A 7 -2.27 -4.71 -15.84
C VAL A 7 -2.86 -5.77 -14.90
N ASP A 8 -3.98 -5.44 -14.26
CA ASP A 8 -4.78 -6.30 -13.38
C ASP A 8 -4.10 -6.79 -12.08
N SER A 9 -3.56 -5.85 -11.29
CA SER A 9 -3.12 -6.07 -9.89
C SER A 9 -2.08 -7.17 -9.64
N VAL A 10 -1.43 -7.69 -10.68
CA VAL A 10 -0.30 -8.62 -10.56
C VAL A 10 0.98 -7.87 -10.90
N SER A 11 1.64 -7.30 -9.89
CA SER A 11 2.96 -6.67 -10.03
C SER A 11 3.82 -6.89 -8.79
N VAL A 12 5.10 -7.22 -9.03
CA VAL A 12 6.23 -7.49 -8.11
C VAL A 12 5.99 -8.60 -7.07
N ALA A 13 4.80 -8.67 -6.48
CA ALA A 13 4.40 -9.57 -5.40
C ALA A 13 4.46 -11.05 -5.77
N THR A 14 4.42 -11.46 -7.03
CA THR A 14 4.57 -12.87 -7.43
C THR A 14 6.01 -13.24 -7.77
N THR A 15 6.70 -12.38 -8.54
CA THR A 15 8.05 -12.68 -9.06
C THR A 15 9.13 -12.55 -7.98
N PHE A 16 8.96 -11.63 -7.02
CA PHE A 16 9.97 -11.35 -5.99
C PHE A 16 9.51 -11.65 -4.56
N LYS A 17 8.32 -12.22 -4.35
CA LYS A 17 7.80 -12.57 -3.00
C LYS A 17 8.82 -13.33 -2.19
N LYS A 18 9.42 -14.36 -2.80
CA LYS A 18 10.38 -15.24 -2.13
C LYS A 18 11.64 -14.48 -1.73
N THR A 19 12.20 -13.67 -2.62
CA THR A 19 13.41 -12.87 -2.38
C THR A 19 13.19 -11.84 -1.27
N LEU A 20 12.02 -11.20 -1.22
CA LEU A 20 11.66 -10.27 -0.16
C LEU A 20 11.46 -11.00 1.17
N ALA A 21 10.75 -12.13 1.16
CA ALA A 21 10.50 -12.96 2.34
C ALA A 21 11.79 -13.53 2.94
N GLU A 22 12.78 -13.92 2.13
CA GLU A 22 14.11 -14.37 2.58
C GLU A 22 14.85 -13.29 3.39
N LYS A 23 14.54 -12.00 3.16
CA LYS A 23 15.07 -10.86 3.92
C LYS A 23 14.12 -10.39 5.04
N GLY A 24 13.01 -11.08 5.27
CA GLY A 24 11.97 -10.70 6.22
C GLY A 24 11.14 -9.48 5.80
N ILE A 25 11.26 -9.03 4.54
CA ILE A 25 10.47 -7.93 4.00
C ILE A 25 9.07 -8.44 3.71
N ILE A 26 8.06 -7.70 4.17
CA ILE A 26 6.66 -7.96 3.84
C ILE A 26 6.22 -6.89 2.86
N PHE A 27 5.72 -7.31 1.70
CA PHE A 27 5.10 -6.43 0.72
C PHE A 27 3.89 -7.13 0.11
N CYS A 28 2.70 -6.67 0.48
CA CYS A 28 1.43 -7.27 0.09
C CYS A 28 0.29 -6.23 0.15
N SER A 29 -0.94 -6.64 -0.18
CA SER A 29 -2.09 -5.77 -0.01
C SER A 29 -2.41 -5.56 1.47
N MET A 30 -3.07 -4.45 1.79
CA MET A 30 -3.55 -4.17 3.15
C MET A 30 -4.47 -5.29 3.65
N SER A 31 -5.33 -5.82 2.78
CA SER A 31 -6.21 -6.94 3.11
C SER A 31 -5.44 -8.21 3.49
N GLU A 32 -4.40 -8.58 2.74
CA GLU A 32 -3.52 -9.71 3.08
C GLU A 32 -2.78 -9.44 4.40
N ALA A 33 -2.26 -8.23 4.60
CA ALA A 33 -1.55 -7.87 5.83
C ALA A 33 -2.43 -7.91 7.09
N ILE A 34 -3.71 -7.52 6.98
CA ILE A 34 -4.66 -7.61 8.10
C ILE A 34 -4.89 -9.08 8.50
N GLN A 35 -4.93 -9.99 7.54
CA GLN A 35 -5.17 -11.42 7.79
C GLN A 35 -3.91 -12.13 8.30
N GLU A 36 -2.78 -11.92 7.64
CA GLU A 36 -1.52 -12.66 7.88
C GLU A 36 -0.61 -12.00 8.92
N HIS A 37 -0.73 -10.67 9.11
CA HIS A 37 0.11 -9.88 10.00
C HIS A 37 -0.69 -8.91 10.91
N PRO A 38 -1.78 -9.36 11.55
CA PRO A 38 -2.72 -8.48 12.27
C PRO A 38 -2.05 -7.67 13.38
N GLU A 39 -1.07 -8.24 14.09
CA GLU A 39 -0.37 -7.57 15.18
C GLU A 39 0.48 -6.39 14.69
N LEU A 40 1.18 -6.54 13.55
CA LEU A 40 1.97 -5.45 12.97
C LEU A 40 1.05 -4.34 12.45
N VAL A 41 -0.03 -4.70 11.75
CA VAL A 41 -0.99 -3.71 11.26
C VAL A 41 -1.62 -2.97 12.44
N ARG A 42 -2.12 -3.68 13.45
CA ARG A 42 -2.75 -3.07 14.64
C ARG A 42 -1.81 -2.15 15.40
N LYS A 43 -0.51 -2.49 15.48
CA LYS A 43 0.50 -1.68 16.17
C LYS A 43 0.73 -0.32 15.50
N HIS A 44 0.62 -0.25 14.18
CA HIS A 44 1.03 0.93 13.41
C HIS A 44 -0.12 1.70 12.76
N LEU A 45 -1.20 1.01 12.37
CA LEU A 45 -2.35 1.63 11.70
C LEU A 45 -3.03 2.66 12.62
N GLY A 46 -3.20 3.88 12.11
CA GLY A 46 -3.86 4.96 12.83
C GLY A 46 -2.98 5.69 13.87
N THR A 47 -1.70 5.34 14.00
CA THR A 47 -0.77 6.01 14.93
C THR A 47 -0.33 7.38 14.42
N ILE A 48 -0.09 7.52 13.10
CA ILE A 48 0.31 8.77 12.46
C ILE A 48 -0.88 9.55 11.92
N VAL A 49 -1.86 8.86 11.32
CA VAL A 49 -3.11 9.46 10.82
C VAL A 49 -4.29 8.84 11.58
N PRO A 50 -4.70 9.41 12.71
CA PRO A 50 -5.80 8.89 13.51
C PRO A 50 -7.16 9.00 12.80
N LYS A 51 -8.13 8.18 13.24
CA LYS A 51 -9.51 8.19 12.73
C LYS A 51 -10.24 9.54 12.87
N ARG A 52 -9.73 10.45 13.71
CA ARG A 52 -10.31 11.77 13.99
C ARG A 52 -9.47 12.92 13.45
N ASP A 53 -8.48 12.63 12.59
CA ASP A 53 -7.57 13.63 12.06
C ASP A 53 -8.31 14.71 11.26
N ASN A 54 -9.15 14.30 10.31
CA ASN A 54 -10.01 15.19 9.54
C ASN A 54 -11.21 14.41 8.96
N PHE A 55 -12.12 15.11 8.28
CA PHE A 55 -13.32 14.51 7.68
C PHE A 55 -12.99 13.36 6.72
N TYR A 56 -12.01 13.56 5.82
CA TYR A 56 -11.61 12.56 4.84
C TYR A 56 -10.88 11.38 5.47
N ALA A 57 -10.01 11.63 6.45
CA ALA A 57 -9.35 10.57 7.21
C ALA A 57 -10.35 9.72 8.01
N ALA A 58 -11.39 10.34 8.58
CA ALA A 58 -12.46 9.63 9.29
C ALA A 58 -13.29 8.77 8.33
N LEU A 59 -13.64 9.32 7.16
CA LEU A 59 -14.34 8.59 6.10
C LEU A 59 -13.48 7.41 5.61
N ASN A 60 -12.26 7.66 5.14
CA ASN A 60 -11.31 6.62 4.68
C ASN A 60 -11.12 5.54 5.75
N SER A 61 -10.90 5.92 7.02
CA SER A 61 -10.73 4.95 8.11
C SER A 61 -11.94 4.03 8.33
N ALA A 62 -13.13 4.46 7.93
CA ALA A 62 -14.37 3.69 8.06
C ALA A 62 -14.67 2.84 6.83
N VAL A 63 -14.27 3.27 5.63
CA VAL A 63 -14.72 2.66 4.36
C VAL A 63 -13.60 2.15 3.45
N PHE A 64 -12.32 2.26 3.85
CA PHE A 64 -11.23 1.73 3.04
C PHE A 64 -11.41 0.23 2.81
N THR A 65 -11.21 -0.21 1.57
CA THR A 65 -11.41 -1.60 1.16
C THR A 65 -10.10 -2.33 0.96
N ASP A 66 -9.05 -1.63 0.55
CA ASP A 66 -7.72 -2.21 0.39
C ASP A 66 -6.61 -1.15 0.45
N GLY A 67 -5.41 -1.49 0.00
CA GLY A 67 -4.26 -0.60 -0.09
C GLY A 67 -2.97 -1.41 -0.06
N SER A 68 -1.87 -0.77 0.33
CA SER A 68 -0.55 -1.39 0.34
C SER A 68 0.01 -1.52 1.75
N PHE A 69 0.59 -2.67 2.08
CA PHE A 69 1.34 -2.86 3.31
C PHE A 69 2.79 -3.21 3.00
N CYS A 70 3.72 -2.47 3.61
CA CYS A 70 5.14 -2.70 3.50
C CYS A 70 5.79 -2.68 4.88
N TYR A 71 6.56 -3.72 5.20
CA TYR A 71 7.39 -3.78 6.40
C TYR A 71 8.83 -4.14 6.05
N ILE A 72 9.78 -3.33 6.53
CA ILE A 72 11.22 -3.54 6.36
C ILE A 72 11.86 -3.77 7.74
N PRO A 73 12.45 -4.96 7.99
CA PRO A 73 13.05 -5.25 9.29
C PRO A 73 14.27 -4.39 9.62
N LYS A 74 14.62 -4.35 10.90
CA LYS A 74 15.77 -3.62 11.42
C LYS A 74 17.06 -3.96 10.67
N GLY A 75 17.78 -2.93 10.22
CA GLY A 75 19.05 -3.09 9.51
C GLY A 75 18.94 -3.67 8.09
N VAL A 76 17.73 -3.92 7.58
CA VAL A 76 17.53 -4.49 6.24
C VAL A 76 17.43 -3.37 5.22
N HIS A 77 18.29 -3.43 4.20
CA HIS A 77 18.16 -2.62 3.00
C HIS A 77 17.35 -3.39 1.96
N CYS A 78 16.21 -2.85 1.54
CA CYS A 78 15.40 -3.43 0.49
C CYS A 78 16.25 -3.60 -0.79
N PRO A 79 16.29 -4.79 -1.42
CA PRO A 79 17.18 -5.04 -2.55
C PRO A 79 16.71 -4.40 -3.85
N MET A 80 15.51 -3.83 -3.85
CA MET A 80 14.86 -3.23 -5.01
C MET A 80 13.89 -2.15 -4.56
N GLU A 81 13.43 -1.35 -5.52
CA GLU A 81 12.36 -0.41 -5.31
C GLU A 81 11.02 -1.15 -5.26
N LEU A 82 10.17 -0.77 -4.31
CA LEU A 82 8.82 -1.30 -4.22
C LEU A 82 7.90 -0.31 -4.92
N SER A 83 7.13 -0.78 -5.89
CA SER A 83 6.17 0.05 -6.61
C SER A 83 4.77 -0.52 -6.50
N THR A 84 3.80 0.36 -6.27
CA THR A 84 2.38 0.06 -6.27
C THR A 84 1.73 0.95 -7.32
N TYR A 85 0.97 0.32 -8.23
CA TYR A 85 0.32 1.02 -9.31
C TYR A 85 -1.15 0.64 -9.33
N PHE A 86 -1.99 1.56 -8.86
CA PHE A 86 -3.43 1.36 -8.82
C PHE A 86 -4.04 1.78 -10.16
N ARG A 87 -4.60 0.83 -10.91
CA ARG A 87 -5.38 1.10 -12.14
C ARG A 87 -6.87 1.07 -11.82
N ILE A 88 -7.54 2.19 -12.08
CA ILE A 88 -8.99 2.36 -11.89
C ILE A 88 -9.72 1.96 -13.19
N ASN A 89 -10.46 0.85 -13.16
CA ASN A 89 -11.27 0.40 -14.31
C ASN A 89 -12.78 0.63 -14.12
N GLU A 90 -13.30 0.77 -12.89
CA GLU A 90 -14.75 0.85 -12.65
C GLU A 90 -15.32 2.27 -12.52
N ALA A 91 -16.59 2.41 -12.93
CA ALA A 91 -17.36 3.64 -12.90
C ALA A 91 -18.13 3.80 -11.58
N GLY A 92 -18.11 4.99 -10.99
CA GLY A 92 -18.98 5.34 -9.84
C GLY A 92 -18.49 4.85 -8.47
N THR A 93 -17.25 4.38 -8.35
CA THR A 93 -16.65 3.96 -7.09
C THR A 93 -15.72 5.05 -6.54
N GLY A 94 -15.80 5.33 -5.23
CA GLY A 94 -14.79 6.12 -4.54
C GLY A 94 -13.59 5.24 -4.21
N GLN A 95 -12.38 5.73 -4.43
CA GLN A 95 -11.16 4.99 -4.09
C GLN A 95 -10.75 5.37 -2.67
N PHE A 96 -10.92 4.41 -1.75
CA PHE A 96 -10.51 4.54 -0.37
C PHE A 96 -9.43 3.51 -0.09
N GLU A 97 -8.18 3.93 -0.22
CA GLU A 97 -7.02 3.07 -0.01
C GLU A 97 -6.24 3.50 1.22
N ARG A 98 -5.57 2.54 1.85
CA ARG A 98 -4.61 2.82 2.92
C ARG A 98 -3.29 2.16 2.65
N THR A 99 -2.28 3.00 2.46
CA THR A 99 -0.89 2.56 2.43
C THR A 99 -0.27 2.68 3.82
N LEU A 100 0.38 1.61 4.29
CA LEU A 100 1.15 1.57 5.53
C LEU A 100 2.55 1.03 5.24
N VAL A 101 3.54 1.93 5.30
CA VAL A 101 4.95 1.59 5.18
C VAL A 101 5.63 1.71 6.54
N VAL A 102 6.25 0.62 6.99
CA VAL A 102 6.96 0.53 8.27
C VAL A 102 8.40 0.17 7.99
N ALA A 103 9.30 1.15 8.16
CA ALA A 103 10.74 0.96 8.06
C ALA A 103 11.35 0.99 9.47
N ASP A 104 11.83 -0.17 9.94
CA ASP A 104 12.44 -0.27 11.29
C ASP A 104 13.84 0.37 11.32
N ALA A 105 14.44 0.48 12.51
CA ALA A 105 15.68 1.21 12.72
C ALA A 105 16.84 0.72 11.80
N GLY A 106 17.48 1.66 11.10
CA GLY A 106 18.57 1.34 10.18
C GLY A 106 18.15 0.54 8.95
N SER A 107 16.85 0.42 8.68
CA SER A 107 16.35 -0.15 7.43
C SER A 107 16.28 0.90 6.32
N TYR A 108 16.13 0.44 5.07
CA TYR A 108 15.96 1.31 3.91
C TYR A 108 14.96 0.72 2.91
N VAL A 109 14.11 1.58 2.35
CA VAL A 109 13.21 1.27 1.24
C VAL A 109 13.01 2.49 0.35
N SER A 110 12.98 2.25 -0.97
CA SER A 110 12.45 3.18 -1.96
C SER A 110 11.05 2.69 -2.32
N TYR A 111 10.03 3.50 -2.05
CA TYR A 111 8.63 3.18 -2.32
C TYR A 111 8.04 4.17 -3.32
N LEU A 112 7.51 3.65 -4.43
CA LEU A 112 6.88 4.43 -5.48
C LEU A 112 5.39 4.09 -5.53
N GLU A 113 4.55 5.09 -5.38
CA GLU A 113 3.10 4.95 -5.49
C GLU A 113 2.60 5.79 -6.65
N GLY A 114 1.82 5.17 -7.53
CA GLY A 114 1.20 5.84 -8.66
C GLY A 114 -0.29 5.56 -8.71
N CYS A 115 -1.07 6.63 -8.91
CA CYS A 115 -2.49 6.54 -9.23
C CYS A 115 -2.70 7.14 -10.63
N THR A 116 -3.54 6.50 -11.45
CA THR A 116 -3.99 7.06 -12.73
C THR A 116 -5.50 6.87 -12.85
N ALA A 117 -6.22 7.98 -13.02
CA ALA A 117 -7.67 8.02 -13.16
C ALA A 117 -8.07 8.64 -14.51
N PRO A 118 -9.05 8.06 -15.24
CA PRO A 118 -9.67 8.75 -16.36
C PRO A 118 -10.49 9.95 -15.85
N SER A 119 -10.35 11.11 -16.51
CA SER A 119 -11.17 12.29 -16.19
C SER A 119 -12.64 12.01 -16.49
N ARG A 120 -13.53 12.31 -15.54
CA ARG A 120 -14.99 12.17 -15.70
C ARG A 120 -15.70 13.48 -15.33
N ASP A 121 -16.91 13.65 -15.83
CA ASP A 121 -17.75 14.83 -15.57
C ASP A 121 -18.36 14.84 -14.15
N GLU A 122 -18.32 13.71 -13.44
CA GLU A 122 -18.82 13.58 -12.06
C GLU A 122 -17.68 13.67 -11.03
N ASN A 123 -17.97 14.25 -9.86
CA ASN A 123 -17.01 14.31 -8.76
C ASN A 123 -16.66 12.91 -8.24
N GLN A 124 -15.38 12.57 -8.23
CA GLN A 124 -14.84 11.35 -7.62
C GLN A 124 -13.92 11.71 -6.46
N LEU A 125 -14.00 10.94 -5.37
CA LEU A 125 -13.15 11.10 -4.19
C LEU A 125 -12.02 10.07 -4.22
N HIS A 126 -10.80 10.55 -3.95
CA HIS A 126 -9.62 9.76 -3.66
C HIS A 126 -9.11 10.23 -2.30
N ALA A 127 -9.21 9.36 -1.29
CA ALA A 127 -8.95 9.70 0.11
C ALA A 127 -8.52 8.49 0.92
#